data_AF-A0A1C7W9Z9-F1
#
_entry.id   AF-A0A1C7W9Z9-F1
#
_cell.length_a   1.000
_cell.length_b   1.000
_cell.length_c   1.000
_cell.angle_alpha   90.00
_cell.angle_beta   90.00
_cell.angle_gamma   90.00
#
_symmetry.space_group_name_H-M   'P 1'
#
loop_
_entity.id
_entity.type
_entity.pdbx_description
1 polymer ?
#
loop_
_entity_poly.entity_id
_entity_poly.type
_entity_poly.pdbx_seq_one_letter_code
_entity_poly.pdbx_strand_id
1 'polypeptide(L)'
;MATNSELTEKAKKLGIILSFENNFWGEGPCVLATFPTLEGKGCDSALAWMKDFNSRDDAEAYALKIAIRNANPAISDSEAHHEE
;
A
#
# COMPACT_ATOMS: atom_id res chain seq x y z
N MET A 1 -15.99 -4.28 -4.33
CA MET A 1 -14.79 -3.42 -4.30
C MET A 1 -14.72 -2.82 -2.91
N ALA A 2 -13.64 -3.03 -2.14
CA ALA A 2 -13.47 -2.37 -0.86
C ALA A 2 -13.39 -0.86 -1.09
N THR A 3 -14.17 -0.10 -0.34
CA THR A 3 -14.13 1.37 -0.35
C THR A 3 -12.83 1.88 0.27
N ASN A 4 -12.36 3.07 -0.11
CA ASN A 4 -11.15 3.66 0.46
C ASN A 4 -11.21 3.77 1.99
N SER A 5 -12.41 3.93 2.55
CA SER A 5 -12.65 3.92 4.00
C SER A 5 -12.29 2.56 4.63
N GLU A 6 -12.72 1.44 4.04
CA GLU A 6 -12.40 0.09 4.55
C GLU A 6 -10.91 -0.23 4.45
N LEU A 7 -10.25 0.20 3.36
CA LEU A 7 -8.81 0.07 3.20
C LEU A 7 -8.06 0.89 4.25
N THR A 8 -8.50 2.12 4.52
CA THR A 8 -7.89 3.00 5.52
C THR A 8 -8.05 2.43 6.93
N GLU A 9 -9.22 1.91 7.28
CA GLU A 9 -9.44 1.28 8.60
C GLU A 9 -8.59 0.02 8.78
N LYS A 10 -8.49 -0.82 7.73
CA LYS A 10 -7.63 -2.02 7.75
C LYS A 10 -6.15 -1.64 7.87
N ALA A 11 -5.71 -0.64 7.11
CA ALA A 11 -4.35 -0.12 7.16
C ALA A 11 -3.96 0.38 8.56
N LYS A 12 -4.84 1.16 9.21
CA LYS A 12 -4.64 1.62 10.58
C LYS A 12 -4.46 0.47 11.58
N LYS A 13 -5.28 -0.58 11.48
CA LYS A 13 -5.16 -1.78 12.33
C LYS A 13 -3.83 -2.53 12.14
N LEU A 14 -3.26 -2.46 10.95
CA LEU A 14 -1.98 -3.07 10.59
C LEU A 14 -0.77 -2.14 10.86
N GLY A 15 -1.00 -0.96 11.44
CA GLY A 15 0.07 0.01 11.70
C GLY A 15 0.64 0.68 10.44
N ILE A 16 -0.12 0.67 9.35
CA ILE A 16 0.28 1.27 8.07
C ILE A 16 0.04 2.77 8.11
N ILE A 17 1.05 3.55 7.72
CA ILE A 17 1.02 5.01 7.68
C ILE A 17 1.05 5.45 6.22
N LEU A 18 0.08 6.28 5.84
CA LEU A 18 0.04 6.87 4.51
C LEU A 18 0.61 8.29 4.54
N SER A 19 1.40 8.64 3.55
CA SER A 19 2.05 9.94 3.41
C SER A 19 2.04 10.36 1.95
N PHE A 20 1.99 11.67 1.71
CA PHE A 20 2.02 12.24 0.38
C PHE A 20 3.24 13.14 0.26
N GLU A 21 4.08 12.84 -0.72
CA GLU A 21 5.30 13.60 -1.00
C GLU A 21 5.15 14.30 -2.34
N ASN A 22 5.44 15.61 -2.38
CA ASN A 22 5.27 16.42 -3.59
C ASN A 22 6.44 16.25 -4.58
N ASN A 23 7.60 15.81 -4.09
CA ASN A 23 8.80 15.68 -4.91
C ASN A 23 9.72 14.59 -4.36
N PHE A 24 9.28 13.33 -4.45
CA PHE A 24 10.08 12.21 -3.99
C PHE A 24 11.23 11.97 -4.98
N TRP A 25 12.47 12.13 -4.49
CA TRP A 25 13.72 11.96 -5.26
C TRP A 25 13.80 12.73 -6.60
N GLY A 26 13.05 13.83 -6.75
CA GLY A 26 13.07 14.62 -7.99
C GLY A 26 12.17 14.09 -9.10
N GLU A 27 11.41 13.01 -8.86
CA GLU A 27 10.54 12.38 -9.87
C GLU A 27 9.09 12.88 -9.85
N GLY A 28 8.75 13.72 -8.86
CA GLY A 28 7.43 14.36 -8.74
C GLY A 28 6.58 13.81 -7.58
N PRO A 29 5.27 14.09 -7.60
CA PRO A 29 4.39 13.77 -6.49
C PRO A 29 4.08 12.27 -6.42
N CYS A 30 4.08 11.71 -5.21
CA CYS A 30 3.75 10.31 -4.94
C CYS A 30 3.04 10.12 -3.60
N VAL A 31 2.33 9.00 -3.49
CA VAL A 31 1.83 8.47 -2.23
C VAL A 31 2.77 7.36 -1.76
N LEU A 32 3.09 7.39 -0.46
CA LEU A 32 3.84 6.36 0.24
C LEU A 32 2.94 5.73 1.29
N ALA A 33 2.83 4.40 1.28
CA ALA A 33 2.19 3.64 2.34
C ALA A 33 3.25 2.80 3.06
N THR A 34 3.69 3.26 4.23
CA THR A 34 4.72 2.62 5.05
C THR A 34 4.09 1.60 5.98
N PHE A 35 4.60 0.38 5.98
CA PHE A 35 4.09 -0.74 6.75
C PHE A 35 5.22 -1.45 7.51
N PRO A 36 4.94 -2.04 8.68
CA PRO A 36 5.92 -2.83 9.41
C PRO A 36 6.23 -4.14 8.67
N THR A 37 7.51 -4.47 8.51
CA THR A 37 7.99 -5.76 7.99
C THR A 37 8.52 -6.62 9.13
N LEU A 38 8.22 -7.93 9.11
CA LEU A 38 8.73 -8.95 10.04
C LEU A 38 8.49 -8.64 11.53
N GLU A 39 7.31 -8.97 12.06
CA GLU A 39 7.01 -8.87 13.51
C GLU A 39 7.42 -7.51 14.16
N GLY A 40 7.46 -6.42 13.38
CA GLY A 40 7.87 -5.09 13.85
C GLY A 40 9.38 -4.83 13.91
N LYS A 41 10.24 -5.65 13.28
CA LYS A 41 11.70 -5.47 13.26
C LYS A 41 12.19 -4.50 12.18
N GLY A 42 11.31 -4.06 11.28
CA GLY A 42 11.61 -3.06 10.26
C GLY A 42 10.34 -2.43 9.69
N CYS A 43 10.54 -1.47 8.79
CA CYS A 43 9.48 -0.87 7.99
C CYS A 43 9.87 -0.92 6.52
N ASP A 44 8.88 -1.09 5.66
CA ASP A 44 9.01 -0.96 4.21
C ASP A 44 7.86 -0.08 3.70
N SER A 45 7.94 0.39 2.46
CA SER A 45 6.98 1.36 1.91
C SER A 45 6.54 0.95 0.51
N ALA A 46 5.22 0.93 0.30
CA ALA A 46 4.65 0.86 -1.04
C ALA A 46 4.56 2.27 -1.63
N LEU A 47 5.09 2.45 -2.83
CA LEU A 47 5.10 3.72 -3.55
C LEU A 47 4.08 3.71 -4.69
N ALA A 48 3.34 4.80 -4.82
CA ALA A 48 2.43 5.05 -5.95
C ALA A 48 2.69 6.46 -6.51
N TRP A 49 3.23 6.55 -7.72
CA TRP A 49 3.46 7.85 -8.37
C TRP A 49 2.15 8.44 -8.86
N MET A 50 1.89 9.71 -8.56
CA MET A 50 0.65 10.36 -8.99
C MET A 50 0.48 10.43 -10.50
N LYS A 51 1.57 10.40 -11.27
CA LYS A 51 1.53 10.40 -12.75
C LYS A 51 0.85 9.16 -13.34
N ASP A 52 0.74 8.08 -12.55
CA ASP A 52 0.18 6.79 -12.98
C ASP A 52 -1.31 6.65 -12.62
N PHE A 53 -1.92 7.65 -11.97
CA PHE A 53 -3.31 7.60 -11.48
C PHE A 53 -4.11 8.85 -11.86
N ASN A 54 -5.43 8.67 -12.00
CA ASN A 54 -6.35 9.75 -12.35
C ASN A 54 -6.68 10.67 -11.17
N SER A 55 -6.48 10.19 -9.94
CA SER A 55 -6.77 10.93 -8.72
C SER A 55 -5.83 10.53 -7.58
N ARG A 56 -5.75 11.40 -6.57
CA ARG A 56 -5.04 11.09 -5.33
C ARG A 56 -5.65 9.89 -4.61
N ASP A 57 -6.98 9.82 -4.58
CA ASP A 57 -7.72 8.73 -3.93
C ASP A 57 -7.39 7.37 -4.57
N ASP A 58 -7.18 7.31 -5.89
CA ASP A 58 -6.77 6.08 -6.59
C ASP A 58 -5.33 5.67 -6.24
N ALA A 59 -4.41 6.64 -6.18
CA ALA A 59 -3.02 6.40 -5.79
C ALA A 59 -2.92 5.94 -4.33
N GLU A 60 -3.70 6.55 -3.43
CA GLU A 60 -3.80 6.14 -2.03
C GLU A 60 -4.38 4.73 -1.91
N ALA A 61 -5.48 4.42 -2.61
CA ALA A 61 -6.07 3.09 -2.62
C ALA A 61 -5.08 2.03 -3.09
N TYR A 62 -4.31 2.31 -4.14
CA TYR A 62 -3.30 1.42 -4.67
C TYR A 62 -2.17 1.17 -3.66
N ALA A 63 -1.58 2.24 -3.12
CA ALA A 63 -0.50 2.14 -2.14
C ALA A 63 -0.94 1.36 -0.90
N LEU A 64 -2.15 1.62 -0.39
CA LEU A 64 -2.74 0.90 0.74
C LEU A 64 -2.93 -0.59 0.43
N LYS A 65 -3.44 -0.97 -0.75
CA LYS A 65 -3.63 -2.39 -1.11
C LYS A 65 -2.31 -3.16 -1.09
N ILE A 66 -1.26 -2.58 -1.67
CA ILE A 66 0.08 -3.20 -1.68
C ILE A 66 0.64 -3.30 -0.26
N ALA A 67 0.56 -2.21 0.51
CA ALA A 67 1.04 -2.18 1.89
C ALA A 67 0.30 -3.18 2.78
N ILE A 68 -1.04 -3.28 2.68
CA ILE A 68 -1.86 -4.25 3.43
C ILE A 68 -1.46 -5.69 3.08
N ARG A 69 -1.22 -5.97 1.79
CA ARG A 69 -0.78 -7.30 1.34
C ARG A 69 0.56 -7.68 1.98
N ASN A 70 1.50 -6.75 2.04
CA ASN A 70 2.85 -7.03 2.53
C ASN A 70 2.98 -6.95 4.06
N ALA A 71 2.18 -6.12 4.74
CA ALA A 71 2.12 -6.02 6.19
C ALA A 71 1.56 -7.29 6.85
N ASN A 72 0.76 -8.06 6.10
CA ASN A 72 0.15 -9.29 6.58
C ASN A 72 0.74 -10.51 5.87
N PRO A 73 1.83 -11.12 6.38
CA PRO A 73 2.37 -12.36 5.81
C PRO A 73 1.44 -13.57 5.99
N ALA A 74 0.36 -13.46 6.78
CA ALA A 74 -0.53 -14.57 7.10
C ALA A 74 -1.67 -14.81 6.08
N ILE A 75 -1.52 -14.32 4.85
CA ILE A 75 -2.20 -14.89 3.69
C ILE A 75 -1.12 -15.18 2.67
N SER A 76 -0.39 -16.27 2.91
CA SER A 76 0.15 -17.08 1.83
C SER A 76 -1.01 -17.28 0.86
N ASP A 77 -0.92 -16.64 -0.30
CA ASP A 77 -1.69 -16.98 -1.49
C ASP A 77 -1.57 -18.50 -1.68
N SER A 78 -2.55 -19.24 -1.18
CA SER A 78 -2.93 -20.54 -1.73
C SER A 78 -3.68 -20.34 -3.05
N GLU A 79 -3.33 -19.32 -3.83
CA GLU A 79 -3.58 -19.27 -5.27
C GLU A 79 -2.25 -19.52 -5.98
N ALA A 80 -1.70 -20.71 -5.70
CA ALA A 80 -0.77 -21.32 -6.62
C ALA A 80 -1.54 -21.61 -7.92
N HIS A 81 -1.16 -20.92 -8.99
CA HIS A 81 -1.24 -21.33 -10.39
C HIS A 81 -1.85 -22.72 -10.67
N HIS A 82 -2.92 -22.78 -11.46
CA HIS A 82 -2.85 -23.44 -12.77
C HIS A 82 -4.09 -23.17 -13.62
N GLU A 83 -3.81 -22.85 -14.88
CA GLU A 83 -4.66 -22.97 -16.04
C GLU A 83 -5.19 -24.40 -16.19
N GLU A 84 -6.46 -24.56 -16.54
CA GLU A 84 -6.98 -25.55 -17.50
C GLU A 84 -8.21 -24.99 -18.22
#